data_AF-A0A1H7SLJ6-F1
#
_entry.id   AF-A0A1H7SLJ6-F1
#
_cell.length_a   1.000
_cell.length_b   1.000
_cell.length_c   1.000
_cell.angle_alpha   90.00
_cell.angle_beta   90.00
_cell.angle_gamma   90.00
#
_symmetry.space_group_name_H-M   'P 1'
#
loop_
_entity.id
_entity.type
_entity.pdbx_description
1 polymer ?
#
loop_
_entity_poly.entity_id
_entity_poly.type
_entity_poly.pdbx_seq_one_letter_code
_entity_poly.pdbx_strand_id
1 'polypeptide(L)'
;MRSLIPAAAFAVPLLASATAWAQVPPATWQEHWFEHNQVVTRVFQDNDVAIYFDKDVDRSITWPNAYVGAVWRYTKKTYGHFGASPHLYAIFHTAKYSGGHPSTYFDTSHDSRNVIDVGSNATNAWISGAGNDLDLVTHEVAHIVEGASKGIQRSPAFGIWGDSKWAEIFNYDVYLALGRTADANRWFNLMQNATDNFPRANTHWFRDWFHPIYKNYGGATVLNRYFVLLAQYLPKNGSAYARDLNWGEFVHFWSGAAGVNLKTLATSAFGWPVEWENQFVQAQRSFPFTYANPGPSVVTLFQDMNYGGYGTSLPVGRYTLSALSAWGIRNDDITSLKVSSGYKVVFYADDNFTGATLTKTADDASLVDDGWNDRATSLVVSAN
;
A
#
# COMPACT_ATOMS: atom_id res chain seq x y z
N MET A 1 -33.41 -41.65 44.51
CA MET A 1 -33.43 -40.50 43.58
C MET A 1 -32.07 -39.82 43.60
N ARG A 2 -31.27 -40.00 42.54
CA ARG A 2 -30.16 -39.10 42.17
C ARG A 2 -30.15 -39.08 40.65
N SER A 3 -30.45 -37.92 40.08
CA SER A 3 -30.51 -37.71 38.63
C SER A 3 -29.10 -37.62 38.05
N LEU A 4 -28.86 -38.36 36.97
CA LEU A 4 -27.69 -38.20 36.12
C LEU A 4 -27.92 -36.98 35.21
N ILE A 5 -26.99 -36.03 35.23
CA ILE A 5 -26.90 -34.93 34.24
C ILE A 5 -26.07 -35.46 33.06
N PRO A 6 -26.50 -35.31 31.79
CA PRO A 6 -25.65 -35.63 30.66
C PRO A 6 -24.64 -34.50 30.40
N ALA A 7 -23.39 -34.88 30.16
CA ALA A 7 -22.32 -33.97 29.77
C ALA A 7 -22.61 -33.36 28.39
N ALA A 8 -22.62 -32.04 28.31
CA ALA A 8 -22.68 -31.32 27.04
C ALA A 8 -21.30 -31.37 26.37
N ALA A 9 -21.20 -32.08 25.25
CA ALA A 9 -20.05 -31.99 24.37
C ALA A 9 -20.08 -30.63 23.64
N PHE A 10 -19.19 -29.72 24.01
CA PHE A 10 -18.93 -28.52 23.24
C PHE A 10 -18.18 -28.93 21.97
N ALA A 11 -18.90 -29.00 20.85
CA ALA A 11 -18.28 -29.02 19.54
C ALA A 11 -17.68 -27.63 19.27
N VAL A 12 -16.36 -27.53 19.39
CA VAL A 12 -15.61 -26.39 18.84
C VAL A 12 -15.77 -26.49 17.32
N PRO A 13 -16.36 -25.49 16.64
CA PRO A 13 -16.38 -25.53 15.19
C PRO A 13 -14.92 -25.40 14.72
N LEU A 14 -14.40 -26.42 14.04
CA LEU A 14 -13.26 -26.23 13.17
C LEU A 14 -13.70 -25.16 12.15
N LEU A 15 -13.15 -23.96 12.30
CA LEU A 15 -13.13 -22.99 11.20
C LEU A 15 -12.34 -23.66 10.08
N ALA A 16 -13.06 -24.28 9.15
CA ALA A 16 -12.50 -24.60 7.85
C ALA A 16 -12.02 -23.28 7.27
N SER A 17 -10.70 -23.11 7.20
CA SER A 17 -10.07 -22.07 6.42
C SER A 17 -10.61 -22.20 5.01
N ALA A 18 -11.51 -21.29 4.63
CA ALA A 18 -11.93 -21.17 3.25
C ALA A 18 -10.65 -20.89 2.46
N THR A 19 -10.19 -21.88 1.69
CA THR A 19 -9.16 -21.68 0.68
C THR A 19 -9.66 -20.56 -0.22
N ALA A 20 -9.05 -19.38 -0.08
CA ALA A 20 -9.34 -18.25 -0.93
C ALA A 20 -9.07 -18.70 -2.37
N TRP A 21 -10.12 -18.84 -3.17
CA TRP A 21 -9.98 -19.12 -4.58
C TRP A 21 -9.26 -17.90 -5.16
N ALA A 22 -7.98 -18.04 -5.48
CA ALA A 22 -7.31 -17.09 -6.36
C ALA A 22 -8.14 -17.07 -7.64
N GLN A 23 -8.98 -16.05 -7.80
CA GLN A 23 -9.88 -15.94 -8.94
C GLN A 23 -8.99 -15.91 -10.17
N VAL A 24 -9.01 -16.98 -10.96
CA VAL A 24 -8.37 -16.99 -12.27
C VAL A 24 -9.02 -15.83 -13.03
N PRO A 25 -8.24 -14.83 -13.48
CA PRO A 25 -8.81 -13.70 -14.19
C PRO A 25 -9.70 -14.23 -15.33
N PRO A 26 -10.93 -13.73 -15.56
CA PRO A 26 -11.80 -14.25 -16.61
C PRO A 26 -11.29 -13.86 -18.00
N ALA A 27 -11.65 -14.63 -19.04
CA ALA A 27 -11.22 -14.31 -20.41
C ALA A 27 -11.92 -13.04 -20.95
N THR A 28 -13.15 -12.82 -20.53
CA THR A 28 -13.96 -11.63 -20.79
C THR A 28 -14.60 -11.15 -19.51
N TRP A 29 -14.80 -9.85 -19.40
CA TRP A 29 -15.44 -9.23 -18.24
C TRP A 29 -16.38 -8.14 -18.73
N GLN A 30 -17.61 -8.14 -18.21
CA GLN A 30 -18.58 -7.09 -18.47
C GLN A 30 -18.40 -6.01 -17.41
N GLU A 31 -18.16 -4.78 -17.83
CA GLU A 31 -18.20 -3.62 -16.93
C GLU A 31 -19.63 -3.32 -16.52
N HIS A 32 -19.82 -2.92 -15.26
CA HIS A 32 -21.14 -2.64 -14.70
C HIS A 32 -21.10 -1.51 -13.66
N TRP A 33 -20.12 -0.61 -13.77
CA TRP A 33 -19.93 0.55 -12.90
C TRP A 33 -20.10 1.87 -13.66
N PHE A 34 -20.72 2.86 -13.01
CA PHE A 34 -20.96 4.19 -13.58
C PHE A 34 -21.56 4.13 -15.01
N GLU A 35 -21.02 4.90 -15.96
CA GLU A 35 -21.33 4.83 -17.38
C GLU A 35 -20.56 3.75 -18.16
N HIS A 36 -19.65 3.02 -17.49
CA HIS A 36 -18.85 1.97 -18.10
C HIS A 36 -19.72 0.72 -18.28
N ASN A 37 -19.84 0.31 -19.54
CA ASN A 37 -20.68 -0.80 -19.96
C ASN A 37 -20.08 -1.47 -21.20
N GLN A 38 -18.78 -1.76 -21.17
CA GLN A 38 -18.11 -2.51 -22.22
C GLN A 38 -17.92 -3.97 -21.82
N VAL A 39 -17.93 -4.86 -22.82
CA VAL A 39 -17.28 -6.16 -22.66
C VAL A 39 -15.80 -5.97 -22.96
N VAL A 40 -14.97 -6.15 -21.93
CA VAL A 40 -13.52 -6.09 -22.04
C VAL A 40 -12.96 -7.52 -22.15
N THR A 41 -11.93 -7.69 -22.96
CA THR A 41 -11.29 -8.99 -23.22
C THR A 41 -9.89 -8.99 -22.64
N ARG A 42 -9.53 -10.05 -21.92
CA ARG A 42 -8.17 -10.21 -21.41
C ARG A 42 -7.19 -10.40 -22.57
N VAL A 43 -6.18 -9.54 -22.64
CA VAL A 43 -5.10 -9.59 -23.65
C VAL A 43 -3.79 -10.12 -23.09
N PHE A 44 -3.61 -10.05 -21.77
CA PHE A 44 -2.43 -10.56 -21.08
C PHE A 44 -2.76 -10.96 -19.64
N GLN A 45 -2.04 -11.94 -19.11
CA GLN A 45 -1.98 -12.21 -17.68
C GLN A 45 -0.63 -12.82 -17.30
N ASP A 46 -0.21 -12.55 -16.08
CA ASP A 46 0.83 -13.29 -15.37
C ASP A 46 0.37 -13.52 -13.91
N ASN A 47 1.27 -13.89 -13.00
CA ASN A 47 0.91 -14.17 -11.60
C ASN A 47 0.43 -12.93 -10.81
N ASP A 48 0.65 -11.72 -11.33
CA ASP A 48 0.48 -10.46 -10.61
C ASP A 48 -0.48 -9.50 -11.30
N VAL A 49 -0.71 -9.62 -12.61
CA VAL A 49 -1.59 -8.71 -13.34
C VAL A 49 -2.44 -9.43 -14.38
N ALA A 50 -3.60 -8.86 -14.67
CA ALA A 50 -4.44 -9.20 -15.81
C ALA A 50 -4.82 -7.93 -16.56
N ILE A 51 -4.48 -7.87 -17.85
CA ILE A 51 -4.70 -6.70 -18.71
C ILE A 51 -5.88 -6.96 -19.63
N TYR A 52 -6.82 -6.02 -19.67
CA TYR A 52 -8.06 -6.09 -20.42
C TYR A 52 -8.19 -4.89 -21.34
N PHE A 53 -8.58 -5.15 -22.57
CA PHE A 53 -8.89 -4.14 -23.57
C PHE A 53 -10.37 -4.25 -23.94
N ASP A 54 -11.03 -3.11 -24.11
CA ASP A 54 -12.25 -3.10 -24.91
C ASP A 54 -11.95 -3.37 -26.40
N LYS A 55 -12.99 -3.41 -27.23
CA LYS A 55 -12.85 -3.71 -28.67
C LYS A 55 -12.12 -2.62 -29.47
N ASP A 56 -11.99 -1.41 -28.93
CA ASP A 56 -11.50 -0.22 -29.63
C ASP A 56 -10.02 0.06 -29.34
N VAL A 57 -9.41 -0.58 -28.34
CA VAL A 57 -7.95 -0.56 -28.13
C VAL A 57 -7.24 -1.45 -29.14
N ASP A 58 -6.16 -0.92 -29.75
CA ASP A 58 -5.31 -1.70 -30.67
C ASP A 58 -4.61 -2.85 -29.94
N ARG A 59 -4.95 -4.07 -30.31
CA ARG A 59 -4.42 -5.30 -29.69
C ARG A 59 -2.94 -5.54 -29.95
N SER A 60 -2.29 -4.79 -30.83
CA SER A 60 -0.84 -4.83 -31.00
C SER A 60 -0.08 -4.12 -29.88
N ILE A 61 -0.76 -3.33 -29.05
CA ILE A 61 -0.18 -2.65 -27.89
C ILE A 61 0.14 -3.66 -26.78
N THR A 62 1.42 -3.76 -26.40
CA THR A 62 1.89 -4.73 -25.39
C THR A 62 2.71 -4.13 -24.26
N TRP A 63 3.03 -2.83 -24.30
CA TRP A 63 3.80 -2.18 -23.21
C TRP A 63 3.11 -2.30 -21.83
N PRO A 64 1.75 -2.32 -21.70
CA PRO A 64 1.12 -2.45 -20.38
C PRO A 64 1.50 -3.75 -19.66
N ASN A 65 1.72 -4.84 -20.41
CA ASN A 65 2.04 -6.16 -19.87
C ASN A 65 3.26 -6.10 -18.94
N ALA A 66 4.33 -5.46 -19.40
CA ALA A 66 5.56 -5.32 -18.63
C ALA A 66 5.45 -4.17 -17.61
N TYR A 67 4.91 -3.02 -18.02
CA TYR A 67 4.91 -1.82 -17.20
C TYR A 67 3.97 -1.94 -15.99
N VAL A 68 2.69 -2.26 -16.23
CA VAL A 68 1.69 -2.42 -15.15
C VAL A 68 2.13 -3.51 -14.17
N GLY A 69 2.68 -4.62 -14.70
CA GLY A 69 3.26 -5.68 -13.89
C GLY A 69 4.41 -5.19 -13.00
N ALA A 70 5.32 -4.37 -13.53
CA ALA A 70 6.43 -3.81 -12.76
C ALA A 70 5.93 -2.84 -11.66
N VAL A 71 4.99 -1.95 -11.99
CA VAL A 71 4.36 -1.05 -11.02
C VAL A 71 3.70 -1.84 -9.90
N TRP A 72 2.85 -2.82 -10.22
CA TRP A 72 2.12 -3.58 -9.21
C TRP A 72 3.02 -4.43 -8.30
N ARG A 73 4.06 -5.06 -8.86
CA ARG A 73 5.05 -5.79 -8.06
C ARG A 73 5.80 -4.88 -7.10
N TYR A 74 6.20 -3.69 -7.57
CA TYR A 74 6.80 -2.67 -6.71
C TYR A 74 5.83 -2.26 -5.60
N THR A 75 4.57 -1.97 -5.95
CA THR A 75 3.52 -1.59 -5.00
C THR A 75 3.35 -2.64 -3.90
N LYS A 76 3.22 -3.91 -4.26
CA LYS A 76 3.10 -5.01 -3.29
C LYS A 76 4.33 -5.16 -2.40
N LYS A 77 5.52 -5.02 -2.98
CA LYS A 77 6.79 -5.08 -2.24
C LYS A 77 6.96 -3.93 -1.25
N THR A 78 6.42 -2.75 -1.56
CA THR A 78 6.63 -1.55 -0.74
C THR A 78 5.51 -1.36 0.29
N TYR A 79 4.26 -1.57 -0.11
CA TYR A 79 3.07 -1.23 0.68
C TYR A 79 2.36 -2.46 1.27
N GLY A 80 2.80 -3.68 0.92
CA GLY A 80 2.23 -4.94 1.41
C GLY A 80 1.12 -5.46 0.51
N HIS A 81 0.26 -6.31 1.05
CA HIS A 81 -0.77 -7.00 0.25
C HIS A 81 -2.06 -6.17 0.08
N PHE A 82 -2.78 -6.46 -1.01
CA PHE A 82 -4.06 -5.80 -1.35
C PHE A 82 -5.17 -6.84 -1.53
N GLY A 83 -5.43 -7.62 -0.49
CA GLY A 83 -6.40 -8.72 -0.52
C GLY A 83 -5.77 -10.08 -0.83
N ALA A 84 -6.63 -11.08 -1.02
CA ALA A 84 -6.20 -12.46 -1.23
C ALA A 84 -5.74 -12.73 -2.68
N SER A 85 -6.34 -12.03 -3.66
CA SER A 85 -5.91 -12.12 -5.05
C SER A 85 -4.55 -11.42 -5.24
N PRO A 86 -3.58 -12.04 -5.93
CA PRO A 86 -2.32 -11.37 -6.25
C PRO A 86 -2.46 -10.38 -7.41
N HIS A 87 -3.57 -10.45 -8.17
CA HIS A 87 -3.77 -9.73 -9.42
C HIS A 87 -4.25 -8.29 -9.23
N LEU A 88 -3.62 -7.37 -9.97
CA LEU A 88 -4.24 -6.12 -10.41
C LEU A 88 -4.95 -6.34 -11.75
N TYR A 89 -6.19 -5.87 -11.88
CA TYR A 89 -6.98 -5.93 -13.11
C TYR A 89 -6.91 -4.56 -13.77
N ALA A 90 -6.17 -4.44 -14.87
CA ALA A 90 -6.01 -3.18 -15.58
C ALA A 90 -6.85 -3.19 -16.86
N ILE A 91 -7.76 -2.24 -16.98
CA ILE A 91 -8.64 -2.06 -18.12
C ILE A 91 -8.20 -0.81 -18.89
N PHE A 92 -8.18 -0.91 -20.22
CA PHE A 92 -7.86 0.20 -21.11
C PHE A 92 -8.98 0.46 -22.11
N HIS A 93 -9.23 1.75 -22.36
CA HIS A 93 -10.20 2.25 -23.34
C HIS A 93 -9.58 3.25 -24.30
N THR A 94 -9.96 3.17 -25.57
CA THR A 94 -9.56 4.12 -26.62
C THR A 94 -10.77 4.90 -27.12
N ALA A 95 -10.60 6.20 -27.37
CA ALA A 95 -11.61 7.14 -27.83
C ALA A 95 -12.84 7.31 -26.91
N LYS A 96 -12.71 6.99 -25.61
CA LYS A 96 -13.79 7.10 -24.61
C LYS A 96 -13.24 7.11 -23.17
N TYR A 97 -14.13 7.38 -22.22
CA TYR A 97 -13.89 7.27 -20.76
C TYR A 97 -12.59 7.93 -20.29
N SER A 98 -12.29 9.13 -20.83
CA SER A 98 -11.02 9.79 -20.56
C SER A 98 -10.79 10.05 -19.07
N GLY A 99 -9.62 9.66 -18.59
CA GLY A 99 -9.26 9.72 -17.17
C GLY A 99 -9.05 8.32 -16.63
N GLY A 100 -9.07 8.19 -15.32
CA GLY A 100 -8.97 6.90 -14.67
C GLY A 100 -10.01 6.74 -13.56
N HIS A 101 -10.29 5.48 -13.30
CA HIS A 101 -11.30 5.04 -12.35
C HIS A 101 -10.74 3.82 -11.58
N PRO A 102 -10.28 4.01 -10.34
CA PRO A 102 -9.70 2.94 -9.55
C PRO A 102 -10.77 2.31 -8.66
N SER A 103 -10.63 1.01 -8.40
CA SER A 103 -11.41 0.35 -7.35
C SER A 103 -10.60 -0.69 -6.62
N THR A 104 -10.92 -0.92 -5.35
CA THR A 104 -10.18 -1.83 -4.48
C THR A 104 -10.95 -3.11 -4.27
N TYR A 105 -10.26 -4.17 -3.84
CA TYR A 105 -10.89 -5.47 -3.55
C TYR A 105 -12.00 -5.43 -2.47
N PHE A 106 -12.15 -4.32 -1.74
CA PHE A 106 -13.26 -4.10 -0.80
C PHE A 106 -14.59 -3.79 -1.49
N ASP A 107 -14.57 -3.38 -2.76
CA ASP A 107 -15.73 -2.90 -3.48
C ASP A 107 -16.39 -4.01 -4.30
N THR A 108 -17.59 -4.40 -3.89
CA THR A 108 -18.37 -5.44 -4.58
C THR A 108 -18.91 -4.98 -5.93
N SER A 109 -19.01 -3.66 -6.19
CA SER A 109 -19.42 -3.15 -7.50
C SER A 109 -18.35 -3.37 -8.58
N HIS A 110 -17.14 -3.74 -8.19
CA HIS A 110 -16.03 -4.11 -9.08
C HIS A 110 -15.62 -5.58 -8.90
N ASP A 111 -16.60 -6.42 -8.53
CA ASP A 111 -16.41 -7.85 -8.33
C ASP A 111 -15.33 -8.18 -7.27
N SER A 112 -15.13 -7.26 -6.31
CA SER A 112 -14.12 -7.38 -5.25
C SER A 112 -12.69 -7.57 -5.79
N ARG A 113 -12.34 -6.85 -6.86
CA ARG A 113 -11.01 -6.85 -7.48
C ARG A 113 -10.28 -5.53 -7.22
N ASN A 114 -8.94 -5.56 -7.24
CA ASN A 114 -8.18 -4.33 -7.42
C ASN A 114 -8.18 -3.99 -8.91
N VAL A 115 -8.72 -2.84 -9.26
CA VAL A 115 -8.98 -2.41 -10.62
C VAL A 115 -8.34 -1.07 -10.85
N ILE A 116 -7.64 -0.93 -11.97
CA ILE A 116 -7.43 0.36 -12.61
C ILE A 116 -8.17 0.33 -13.94
N ASP A 117 -9.04 1.29 -14.17
CA ASP A 117 -9.78 1.43 -15.41
C ASP A 117 -9.39 2.78 -16.02
N VAL A 118 -8.66 2.75 -17.14
CA VAL A 118 -8.08 3.95 -17.75
C VAL A 118 -8.59 4.15 -19.17
N GLY A 119 -8.99 5.36 -19.49
CA GLY A 119 -9.46 5.74 -20.81
C GLY A 119 -8.82 7.03 -21.32
N SER A 120 -8.96 7.22 -22.63
CA SER A 120 -8.53 8.43 -23.32
C SER A 120 -9.48 8.73 -24.46
N ASN A 121 -9.84 10.01 -24.63
CA ASN A 121 -10.65 10.46 -25.76
C ASN A 121 -9.89 10.45 -27.09
N ALA A 122 -8.57 10.20 -27.09
CA ALA A 122 -7.77 10.14 -28.29
C ALA A 122 -7.95 8.79 -29.01
N THR A 123 -8.08 8.82 -30.35
CA THR A 123 -8.18 7.60 -31.17
C THR A 123 -6.86 6.84 -31.31
N ASN A 124 -5.75 7.50 -30.99
CA ASN A 124 -4.40 6.94 -31.00
C ASN A 124 -3.89 6.69 -29.56
N ALA A 125 -4.78 6.56 -28.59
CA ALA A 125 -4.43 6.32 -27.20
C ALA A 125 -3.52 5.08 -27.05
N TRP A 126 -2.62 5.13 -26.08
CA TRP A 126 -1.76 4.02 -25.65
C TRP A 126 -0.71 3.55 -26.65
N ILE A 127 -0.63 4.12 -27.87
CA ILE A 127 0.39 3.76 -28.86
C ILE A 127 1.80 4.10 -28.34
N SER A 128 1.94 5.18 -27.55
CA SER A 128 3.25 5.69 -27.17
C SER A 128 3.90 4.89 -26.04
N GLY A 129 3.12 4.41 -25.06
CA GLY A 129 3.65 3.80 -23.84
C GLY A 129 4.62 4.72 -23.09
N ALA A 130 4.39 6.02 -23.17
CA ALA A 130 5.23 7.06 -22.59
C ALA A 130 4.37 8.24 -22.09
N GLY A 131 4.97 9.13 -21.28
CA GLY A 131 4.28 10.32 -20.79
C GLY A 131 2.98 9.96 -20.06
N ASN A 132 1.87 10.56 -20.49
CA ASN A 132 0.58 10.37 -19.82
C ASN A 132 0.07 8.92 -19.83
N ASP A 133 0.46 8.11 -20.83
CA ASP A 133 0.11 6.69 -20.86
C ASP A 133 0.65 5.97 -19.60
N LEU A 134 1.85 6.35 -19.15
CA LEU A 134 2.48 5.82 -17.93
C LEU A 134 2.01 6.55 -16.68
N ASP A 135 1.86 7.89 -16.76
CA ASP A 135 1.51 8.72 -15.62
C ASP A 135 0.14 8.35 -15.06
N LEU A 136 -0.87 8.20 -15.94
CA LEU A 136 -2.24 7.86 -15.56
C LEU A 136 -2.32 6.45 -14.97
N VAL A 137 -1.69 5.46 -15.61
CA VAL A 137 -1.67 4.08 -15.12
C VAL A 137 -1.04 3.99 -13.73
N THR A 138 0.07 4.68 -13.52
CA THR A 138 0.74 4.70 -12.20
C THR A 138 -0.10 5.41 -11.16
N HIS A 139 -0.75 6.50 -11.57
CA HIS A 139 -1.62 7.30 -10.73
C HIS A 139 -2.80 6.47 -10.21
N GLU A 140 -3.46 5.68 -11.06
CA GLU A 140 -4.57 4.83 -10.61
C GLU A 140 -4.14 3.75 -9.61
N VAL A 141 -2.91 3.22 -9.75
CA VAL A 141 -2.36 2.31 -8.73
C VAL A 141 -2.13 3.03 -7.41
N ALA A 142 -1.82 4.33 -7.41
CA ALA A 142 -1.68 5.11 -6.19
C ALA A 142 -2.97 5.15 -5.37
N HIS A 143 -4.14 5.21 -6.03
CA HIS A 143 -5.45 5.15 -5.36
C HIS A 143 -5.72 3.79 -4.72
N ILE A 144 -5.21 2.70 -5.29
CA ILE A 144 -5.26 1.38 -4.64
C ILE A 144 -4.44 1.39 -3.35
N VAL A 145 -3.24 1.97 -3.38
CA VAL A 145 -2.43 2.17 -2.16
C VAL A 145 -3.18 3.01 -1.14
N GLU A 146 -3.75 4.12 -1.60
CA GLU A 146 -4.46 5.08 -0.77
C GLU A 146 -5.68 4.46 -0.06
N GLY A 147 -6.49 3.68 -0.79
CA GLY A 147 -7.78 3.20 -0.35
C GLY A 147 -7.80 1.80 0.24
N ALA A 148 -6.70 1.05 0.15
CA ALA A 148 -6.65 -0.35 0.59
C ALA A 148 -5.33 -0.79 1.26
N SER A 149 -4.38 0.13 1.50
CA SER A 149 -3.16 -0.20 2.22
C SER A 149 -3.46 -0.82 3.59
N LYS A 150 -2.63 -1.81 3.95
CA LYS A 150 -2.65 -2.48 5.26
C LYS A 150 -3.97 -3.18 5.57
N GLY A 151 -4.72 -3.56 4.53
CA GLY A 151 -5.98 -4.27 4.70
C GLY A 151 -7.10 -3.43 5.31
N ILE A 152 -7.03 -2.10 5.17
CA ILE A 152 -8.03 -1.18 5.69
C ILE A 152 -8.57 -0.33 4.55
N GLN A 153 -9.89 -0.30 4.43
CA GLN A 153 -10.61 0.45 3.41
C GLN A 153 -10.68 1.94 3.74
N ARG A 154 -10.75 2.75 2.68
CA ARG A 154 -10.90 4.23 2.63
C ARG A 154 -9.57 4.98 2.73
N SER A 155 -9.59 6.24 2.28
CA SER A 155 -8.49 7.19 2.41
C SER A 155 -8.86 8.33 3.37
N PRO A 156 -8.39 8.29 4.63
CA PRO A 156 -8.69 9.32 5.62
C PRO A 156 -8.14 10.71 5.25
N ALA A 157 -7.17 10.79 4.35
CA ALA A 157 -6.54 12.05 3.95
C ALA A 157 -7.08 12.61 2.62
N PHE A 158 -7.99 11.90 1.94
CA PHE A 158 -8.52 12.35 0.64
C PHE A 158 -9.14 13.74 0.71
N GLY A 159 -9.90 14.06 1.77
CA GLY A 159 -10.47 15.40 1.96
C GLY A 159 -9.45 16.53 2.16
N ILE A 160 -8.18 16.20 2.44
CA ILE A 160 -7.09 17.16 2.66
C ILE A 160 -6.26 17.34 1.39
N TRP A 161 -5.82 16.23 0.80
CA TRP A 161 -4.92 16.26 -0.35
C TRP A 161 -5.66 16.20 -1.69
N GLY A 162 -6.93 15.81 -1.71
CA GLY A 162 -7.71 15.59 -2.93
C GLY A 162 -7.07 14.59 -3.92
N ASP A 163 -7.75 14.42 -5.03
CA ASP A 163 -7.10 13.94 -6.24
C ASP A 163 -6.27 15.11 -6.82
N SER A 164 -4.94 15.05 -6.95
CA SER A 164 -4.07 13.87 -7.10
C SER A 164 -2.84 13.82 -6.17
N LYS A 165 -2.78 14.61 -5.10
CA LYS A 165 -1.46 15.02 -4.54
C LYS A 165 -0.63 13.87 -3.96
N TRP A 166 -1.27 12.84 -3.40
CA TRP A 166 -0.61 11.60 -3.00
C TRP A 166 -0.04 10.85 -4.22
N ALA A 167 -0.80 10.74 -5.30
CA ALA A 167 -0.38 10.08 -6.53
C ALA A 167 0.81 10.79 -7.20
N GLU A 168 0.94 12.10 -7.07
CA GLU A 168 2.08 12.86 -7.61
C GLU A 168 3.42 12.35 -7.07
N ILE A 169 3.52 12.15 -5.75
CA ILE A 169 4.75 11.63 -5.14
C ILE A 169 4.92 10.12 -5.37
N PHE A 170 3.81 9.38 -5.42
CA PHE A 170 3.84 7.95 -5.73
C PHE A 170 4.38 7.69 -7.15
N ASN A 171 3.94 8.45 -8.16
CA ASN A 171 4.45 8.33 -9.53
C ASN A 171 5.96 8.55 -9.59
N TYR A 172 6.45 9.60 -8.90
CA TYR A 172 7.88 9.87 -8.82
C TYR A 172 8.67 8.70 -8.19
N ASP A 173 8.17 8.18 -7.07
CA ASP A 173 8.75 7.03 -6.36
C ASP A 173 8.81 5.78 -7.24
N VAL A 174 7.71 5.43 -7.91
CA VAL A 174 7.63 4.30 -8.84
C VAL A 174 8.64 4.45 -9.98
N TYR A 175 8.72 5.62 -10.60
CA TYR A 175 9.69 5.83 -11.68
C TYR A 175 11.14 5.64 -11.23
N LEU A 176 11.49 6.13 -10.04
CA LEU A 176 12.82 5.90 -9.46
C LEU A 176 13.07 4.42 -9.18
N ALA A 177 12.10 3.74 -8.57
CA ALA A 177 12.21 2.32 -8.20
C ALA A 177 12.33 1.40 -9.42
N LEU A 178 11.69 1.76 -10.54
CA LEU A 178 11.76 1.01 -11.79
C LEU A 178 12.96 1.42 -12.67
N GLY A 179 13.86 2.28 -12.20
CA GLY A 179 15.04 2.73 -12.95
C GLY A 179 14.69 3.63 -14.15
N ARG A 180 13.50 4.23 -14.17
CA ARG A 180 13.00 5.07 -15.27
C ARG A 180 13.43 6.52 -15.08
N THR A 181 14.75 6.75 -15.08
CA THR A 181 15.35 8.06 -14.77
C THR A 181 14.82 9.20 -15.65
N ALA A 182 14.57 8.95 -16.93
CA ALA A 182 14.03 9.96 -17.85
C ALA A 182 12.59 10.38 -17.46
N ASP A 183 11.73 9.40 -17.15
CA ASP A 183 10.36 9.65 -16.72
C ASP A 183 10.32 10.32 -15.34
N ALA A 184 11.16 9.86 -14.40
CA ALA A 184 11.30 10.48 -13.08
C ALA A 184 11.71 11.96 -13.19
N ASN A 185 12.70 12.29 -14.03
CA ASN A 185 13.16 13.66 -14.25
C ASN A 185 12.08 14.54 -14.90
N ARG A 186 11.37 14.02 -15.91
CA ARG A 186 10.26 14.72 -16.56
C ARG A 186 9.15 15.00 -15.54
N TRP A 187 8.72 13.99 -14.80
CA TRP A 187 7.64 14.08 -13.82
C TRP A 187 8.01 15.03 -12.67
N PHE A 188 9.24 14.91 -12.15
CA PHE A 188 9.78 15.83 -11.14
C PHE A 188 9.67 17.27 -11.61
N ASN A 189 10.20 17.60 -12.80
CA ASN A 189 10.16 18.97 -13.33
C ASN A 189 8.72 19.48 -13.54
N LEU A 190 7.81 18.60 -13.94
CA LEU A 190 6.39 18.95 -14.11
C LEU A 190 5.74 19.29 -12.77
N MET A 191 5.81 18.36 -11.80
CA MET A 191 5.21 18.51 -10.47
C MET A 191 5.89 19.61 -9.64
N GLN A 192 7.15 19.91 -9.94
CA GLN A 192 7.90 20.99 -9.31
C GLN A 192 7.25 22.37 -9.56
N ASN A 193 6.58 22.52 -10.70
CA ASN A 193 5.90 23.74 -11.13
C ASN A 193 4.38 23.73 -10.90
N ALA A 194 3.79 22.58 -10.57
CA ALA A 194 2.35 22.45 -10.33
C ALA A 194 1.93 23.28 -9.11
N THR A 195 0.79 23.98 -9.25
CA THR A 195 0.18 24.80 -8.22
C THR A 195 -1.29 24.45 -8.02
N ASP A 196 -1.74 24.59 -6.79
CA ASP A 196 -3.13 24.42 -6.38
C ASP A 196 -3.59 25.63 -5.57
N ASN A 197 -4.92 25.80 -5.48
CA ASN A 197 -5.54 26.84 -4.65
C ASN A 197 -6.00 26.34 -3.28
N PHE A 198 -5.64 25.11 -2.92
CA PHE A 198 -5.95 24.51 -1.62
C PHE A 198 -4.67 23.98 -0.95
N PRO A 199 -4.57 24.09 0.38
CA PRO A 199 -5.52 24.75 1.28
C PRO A 199 -5.50 26.29 1.17
N ARG A 200 -4.57 26.85 0.38
CA ARG A 200 -4.53 28.27 0.02
C ARG A 200 -4.02 28.45 -1.40
N ALA A 201 -4.23 29.65 -1.95
CA ALA A 201 -3.71 30.04 -3.26
C ALA A 201 -2.20 29.80 -3.38
N ASN A 202 -1.76 29.31 -4.54
CA ASN A 202 -0.36 29.03 -4.87
C ASN A 202 0.31 27.98 -3.96
N THR A 203 -0.45 26.99 -3.50
CA THR A 203 0.12 25.84 -2.79
C THR A 203 0.83 24.93 -3.78
N HIS A 204 2.04 24.48 -3.47
CA HIS A 204 2.74 23.48 -4.25
C HIS A 204 2.91 22.19 -3.44
N TRP A 205 1.97 21.26 -3.57
CA TRP A 205 1.95 20.02 -2.78
C TRP A 205 3.18 19.14 -2.97
N PHE A 206 3.53 18.84 -4.22
CA PHE A 206 4.72 18.06 -4.51
C PHE A 206 6.00 18.78 -4.01
N ARG A 207 6.19 20.06 -4.38
CA ARG A 207 7.40 20.82 -4.04
C ARG A 207 7.60 21.02 -2.56
N ASP A 208 6.58 21.52 -1.87
CA ASP A 208 6.72 22.11 -0.54
C ASP A 208 6.34 21.13 0.58
N TRP A 209 5.67 20.03 0.24
CA TRP A 209 5.24 19.03 1.21
C TRP A 209 5.81 17.63 0.92
N PHE A 210 5.36 16.98 -0.15
CA PHE A 210 5.66 15.56 -0.34
C PHE A 210 7.12 15.27 -0.72
N HIS A 211 7.69 16.02 -1.67
CA HIS A 211 9.06 15.77 -2.10
C HIS A 211 10.09 16.05 -0.99
N PRO A 212 10.01 17.14 -0.20
CA PRO A 212 10.90 17.34 0.95
C PRO A 212 10.79 16.21 1.98
N ILE A 213 9.58 15.69 2.23
CA ILE A 213 9.39 14.56 3.14
C ILE A 213 10.06 13.30 2.58
N TYR A 214 9.74 12.96 1.33
CA TYR A 214 10.30 11.81 0.62
C TYR A 214 11.83 11.85 0.59
N LYS A 215 12.42 12.96 0.15
CA LYS A 215 13.86 13.13 -0.02
C LYS A 215 14.62 13.01 1.29
N ASN A 216 14.10 13.59 2.37
CA ASN A 216 14.85 13.74 3.62
C ASN A 216 14.61 12.60 4.62
N TYR A 217 13.53 11.83 4.47
CA TYR A 217 13.09 10.87 5.49
C TYR A 217 12.93 9.43 4.98
N GLY A 218 13.69 9.05 3.95
CA GLY A 218 13.84 7.64 3.56
C GLY A 218 12.97 7.17 2.39
N GLY A 219 12.55 8.09 1.52
CA GLY A 219 11.87 7.79 0.25
C GLY A 219 10.55 7.04 0.45
N ALA A 220 10.36 5.95 -0.29
CA ALA A 220 9.23 5.04 -0.15
C ALA A 220 8.96 4.59 1.28
N THR A 221 9.99 4.53 2.13
CA THR A 221 9.87 4.09 3.52
C THR A 221 9.01 5.04 4.35
N VAL A 222 9.18 6.37 4.21
CA VAL A 222 8.33 7.33 4.93
C VAL A 222 6.91 7.33 4.38
N LEU A 223 6.74 7.15 3.07
CA LEU A 223 5.42 7.03 2.46
C LEU A 223 4.65 5.82 3.01
N ASN A 224 5.29 4.65 3.08
CA ASN A 224 4.68 3.45 3.65
C ASN A 224 4.42 3.60 5.16
N ARG A 225 5.35 4.17 5.93
CA ARG A 225 5.18 4.39 7.38
C ARG A 225 3.96 5.24 7.72
N TYR A 226 3.59 6.19 6.86
CA TYR A 226 2.36 6.96 7.02
C TYR A 226 1.13 6.03 7.10
N PHE A 227 0.99 5.09 6.15
CA PHE A 227 -0.10 4.10 6.16
C PHE A 227 0.00 3.12 7.32
N VAL A 228 1.22 2.72 7.72
CA VAL A 228 1.44 1.90 8.92
C VAL A 228 0.88 2.60 10.16
N LEU A 229 1.18 3.89 10.35
CA LEU A 229 0.71 4.64 11.51
C LEU A 229 -0.80 4.80 11.49
N LEU A 230 -1.40 5.14 10.34
CA LEU A 230 -2.86 5.17 10.21
C LEU A 230 -3.46 3.82 10.62
N ALA A 231 -2.92 2.72 10.11
CA ALA A 231 -3.38 1.38 10.42
C ALA A 231 -3.23 1.02 11.90
N GLN A 232 -2.22 1.53 12.60
CA GLN A 232 -2.03 1.28 14.03
C GLN A 232 -2.97 2.13 14.90
N TYR A 233 -3.12 3.41 14.58
CA TYR A 233 -3.65 4.40 15.53
C TYR A 233 -5.01 4.97 15.15
N LEU A 234 -5.33 5.09 13.86
CA LEU A 234 -6.60 5.69 13.48
C LEU A 234 -7.76 4.71 13.77
N PRO A 235 -8.86 5.18 14.38
CA PRO A 235 -10.01 4.33 14.68
C PRO A 235 -10.63 3.71 13.43
N LYS A 236 -11.10 2.47 13.56
CA LYS A 236 -11.69 1.68 12.48
C LYS A 236 -13.13 1.31 12.82
N ASN A 237 -13.95 1.17 11.79
CA ASN A 237 -15.27 0.58 11.86
C ASN A 237 -15.31 -0.61 10.90
N GLY A 238 -15.25 -1.83 11.45
CA GLY A 238 -15.02 -3.03 10.66
C GLY A 238 -13.65 -2.98 9.95
N SER A 239 -13.64 -3.26 8.65
CA SER A 239 -12.45 -3.21 7.80
C SER A 239 -12.13 -1.81 7.26
N ALA A 240 -12.87 -0.76 7.64
CA ALA A 240 -12.67 0.59 7.12
C ALA A 240 -12.22 1.57 8.20
N TYR A 241 -11.50 2.63 7.81
CA TYR A 241 -11.29 3.77 8.71
C TYR A 241 -12.63 4.41 9.08
N ALA A 242 -12.78 4.74 10.36
CA ALA A 242 -14.06 5.21 10.90
C ALA A 242 -14.41 6.64 10.45
N ARG A 243 -13.39 7.45 10.12
CA ARG A 243 -13.53 8.86 9.75
C ARG A 243 -12.28 9.37 9.03
N ASP A 244 -12.42 10.55 8.45
CA ASP A 244 -11.32 11.31 7.83
C ASP A 244 -10.45 12.01 8.89
N LEU A 245 -9.27 12.43 8.45
CA LEU A 245 -8.33 13.23 9.22
C LEU A 245 -8.70 14.72 9.15
N ASN A 246 -8.40 15.44 10.22
CA ASN A 246 -8.22 16.89 10.15
C ASN A 246 -6.75 17.26 9.88
N TRP A 247 -6.47 18.54 9.66
CA TRP A 247 -5.13 19.02 9.30
C TRP A 247 -4.07 18.79 10.39
N GLY A 248 -4.46 18.95 11.65
CA GLY A 248 -3.57 18.67 12.78
C GLY A 248 -3.18 17.20 12.85
N GLU A 249 -4.13 16.30 12.66
CA GLU A 249 -3.88 14.85 12.57
C GLU A 249 -3.01 14.52 11.35
N PHE A 250 -3.34 15.04 10.17
CA PHE A 250 -2.55 14.83 8.96
C PHE A 250 -1.06 15.15 9.17
N VAL A 251 -0.75 16.32 9.71
CA VAL A 251 0.64 16.71 9.97
C VAL A 251 1.25 15.89 11.10
N HIS A 252 0.48 15.50 12.12
CA HIS A 252 0.95 14.63 13.19
C HIS A 252 1.34 13.23 12.70
N PHE A 253 0.51 12.59 11.86
CA PHE A 253 0.79 11.28 11.27
C PHE A 253 2.00 11.32 10.33
N TRP A 254 2.12 12.34 9.48
CA TRP A 254 3.32 12.52 8.67
C TRP A 254 4.57 12.80 9.53
N SER A 255 4.43 13.53 10.64
CA SER A 255 5.52 13.74 11.60
C SER A 255 5.99 12.43 12.24
N GLY A 256 5.05 11.56 12.61
CA GLY A 256 5.35 10.21 13.06
C GLY A 256 6.08 9.40 12.00
N ALA A 257 5.58 9.42 10.77
CA ALA A 257 6.17 8.66 9.66
C ALA A 257 7.60 9.09 9.34
N ALA A 258 7.85 10.40 9.38
CA ALA A 258 9.16 11.00 9.16
C ALA A 258 10.09 10.88 10.38
N GLY A 259 9.56 10.59 11.57
CA GLY A 259 10.33 10.60 12.82
C GLY A 259 10.84 11.98 13.20
N VAL A 260 10.13 13.05 12.80
CA VAL A 260 10.44 14.44 13.16
C VAL A 260 9.16 15.29 13.10
N ASN A 261 9.06 16.33 13.92
CA ASN A 261 7.93 17.26 13.85
C ASN A 261 7.95 18.08 12.54
N LEU A 262 6.96 17.86 11.68
CA LEU A 262 6.84 18.52 10.39
C LEU A 262 6.01 19.81 10.40
N LYS A 263 5.57 20.30 11.57
CA LYS A 263 4.77 21.53 11.69
C LYS A 263 5.43 22.73 10.98
N THR A 264 6.74 22.90 11.10
CA THR A 264 7.45 24.00 10.42
C THR A 264 7.34 23.87 8.91
N LEU A 265 7.52 22.66 8.36
CA LEU A 265 7.36 22.39 6.93
C LEU A 265 5.92 22.65 6.48
N ALA A 266 4.93 22.17 7.24
CA ALA A 266 3.51 22.40 6.97
C ALA A 266 3.16 23.88 6.99
N THR A 267 3.72 24.64 7.94
CA THR A 267 3.53 26.09 8.04
C THR A 267 4.05 26.80 6.80
N SER A 268 5.23 26.42 6.31
CA SER A 268 5.79 26.98 5.08
C SER A 268 4.96 26.62 3.84
N ALA A 269 4.55 25.36 3.70
CA ALA A 269 3.78 24.88 2.56
C ALA A 269 2.36 25.47 2.53
N PHE A 270 1.63 25.34 3.63
CA PHE A 270 0.17 25.50 3.68
C PHE A 270 -0.30 26.70 4.50
N GLY A 271 0.59 27.32 5.29
CA GLY A 271 0.19 28.18 6.39
C GLY A 271 -0.16 27.38 7.65
N TRP A 272 -0.45 28.08 8.75
CA TRP A 272 -0.75 27.44 10.03
C TRP A 272 -1.76 28.23 10.86
N PRO A 273 -3.06 28.17 10.53
CA PRO A 273 -4.10 28.83 11.30
C PRO A 273 -4.21 28.21 12.70
N VAL A 274 -4.72 29.00 13.66
CA VAL A 274 -4.88 28.59 15.08
C VAL A 274 -5.72 27.31 15.23
N GLU A 275 -6.68 27.08 14.34
CA GLU A 275 -7.48 25.86 14.31
C GLU A 275 -6.61 24.60 14.12
N TRP A 276 -5.63 24.65 13.22
CA TRP A 276 -4.73 23.51 12.98
C TRP A 276 -3.77 23.30 14.14
N GLU A 277 -3.40 24.36 14.86
CA GLU A 277 -2.63 24.23 16.09
C GLU A 277 -3.40 23.45 17.16
N ASN A 278 -4.67 23.81 17.37
CA ASN A 278 -5.54 23.11 18.32
C ASN A 278 -5.70 21.64 17.94
N GLN A 279 -5.96 21.37 16.65
CA GLN A 279 -6.06 20.01 16.11
C GLN A 279 -4.76 19.23 16.29
N PHE A 280 -3.60 19.83 16.02
CA PHE A 280 -2.30 19.17 16.12
C PHE A 280 -1.96 18.80 17.56
N VAL A 281 -2.18 19.71 18.52
CA VAL A 281 -2.00 19.43 19.95
C VAL A 281 -2.93 18.32 20.43
N GLN A 282 -4.18 18.29 19.95
CA GLN A 282 -5.10 17.19 20.29
C GLN A 282 -4.72 15.87 19.61
N ALA A 283 -4.20 15.89 18.40
CA ALA A 283 -3.69 14.71 17.71
C ALA A 283 -2.54 14.06 18.51
N GLN A 284 -1.60 14.87 18.99
CA GLN A 284 -0.48 14.38 19.83
C GLN A 284 -0.92 13.71 21.13
N ARG A 285 -2.07 14.13 21.69
CA ARG A 285 -2.66 13.50 22.88
C ARG A 285 -3.43 12.23 22.55
N SER A 286 -4.14 12.24 21.42
CA SER A 286 -5.01 11.14 20.98
C SER A 286 -4.21 9.97 20.40
N PHE A 287 -3.04 10.25 19.81
CA PHE A 287 -2.17 9.28 19.16
C PHE A 287 -0.73 9.41 19.68
N PRO A 288 -0.41 8.87 20.86
CA PRO A 288 0.84 9.17 21.56
C PRO A 288 2.06 8.39 21.02
N PHE A 289 2.24 8.32 19.70
CA PHE A 289 3.49 7.84 19.10
C PHE A 289 4.56 8.94 19.12
N THR A 290 5.80 8.55 19.35
CA THR A 290 6.94 9.47 19.37
C THR A 290 7.43 9.74 17.95
N TYR A 291 7.89 10.96 17.69
CA TYR A 291 8.66 11.30 16.48
C TYR A 291 10.11 10.83 16.63
N ALA A 292 10.31 9.56 16.98
CA ALA A 292 11.64 8.97 16.97
C ALA A 292 11.97 8.61 15.53
N ASN A 293 13.16 8.98 15.05
CA ASN A 293 13.64 8.45 13.77
C ASN A 293 13.71 6.92 13.91
N PRO A 294 12.90 6.16 13.16
CA PRO A 294 12.89 4.70 13.26
C PRO A 294 14.19 4.07 12.76
N GLY A 295 15.11 4.83 12.15
CA GLY A 295 16.36 4.33 11.61
C GLY A 295 16.16 3.61 10.27
N PRO A 296 17.25 3.03 9.72
CA PRO A 296 17.17 2.24 8.50
C PRO A 296 16.36 0.96 8.74
N SER A 297 15.63 0.51 7.71
CA SER A 297 15.09 -0.85 7.71
C SER A 297 16.23 -1.84 7.50
N VAL A 298 16.39 -2.78 8.43
CA VAL A 298 17.57 -3.65 8.53
C VAL A 298 17.23 -5.13 8.39
N VAL A 299 15.95 -5.47 8.47
CA VAL A 299 15.44 -6.82 8.23
C VAL A 299 14.35 -6.73 7.17
N THR A 300 14.42 -7.57 6.14
CA THR A 300 13.34 -7.72 5.17
C THR A 300 12.77 -9.13 5.28
N LEU A 301 11.45 -9.21 5.46
CA LEU A 301 10.71 -10.46 5.61
C LEU A 301 9.93 -10.72 4.32
N PHE A 302 9.84 -11.99 3.91
CA PHE A 302 9.21 -12.39 2.66
C PHE A 302 8.21 -13.52 2.88
N GLN A 303 7.12 -13.46 2.12
CA GLN A 303 6.05 -14.44 2.17
C GLN A 303 6.52 -15.82 1.73
N ASP A 304 7.26 -15.88 0.62
CA ASP A 304 7.64 -17.14 -0.01
C ASP A 304 9.14 -17.43 0.16
N MET A 305 9.53 -18.67 -0.15
CA MET A 305 10.94 -19.06 -0.26
C MET A 305 11.69 -18.21 -1.31
N ASN A 306 13.01 -18.17 -1.19
CA ASN A 306 13.91 -17.47 -2.12
C ASN A 306 13.56 -15.98 -2.28
N TYR A 307 13.07 -15.34 -1.21
CA TYR A 307 12.69 -13.93 -1.19
C TYR A 307 11.55 -13.60 -2.17
N GLY A 308 10.67 -14.57 -2.43
CA GLY A 308 9.49 -14.44 -3.26
C GLY A 308 8.29 -13.83 -2.53
N GLY A 309 7.17 -13.72 -3.23
CA GLY A 309 5.93 -13.15 -2.70
C GLY A 309 6.05 -11.66 -2.37
N TYR A 310 5.25 -11.19 -1.40
CA TYR A 310 5.44 -9.83 -0.88
C TYR A 310 6.67 -9.77 0.04
N GLY A 311 7.31 -8.60 0.08
CA GLY A 311 8.40 -8.31 1.00
C GLY A 311 8.02 -7.15 1.93
N THR A 312 8.52 -7.13 3.16
CA THR A 312 8.35 -5.98 4.06
C THR A 312 9.62 -5.75 4.87
N SER A 313 10.14 -4.52 4.81
CA SER A 313 11.40 -4.13 5.46
C SER A 313 11.15 -3.38 6.77
N LEU A 314 11.59 -3.98 7.88
CA LEU A 314 11.41 -3.48 9.24
C LEU A 314 12.66 -2.79 9.79
N PRO A 315 12.52 -1.63 10.44
CA PRO A 315 13.57 -1.06 11.28
C PRO A 315 13.79 -1.84 12.59
N VAL A 316 14.81 -1.45 13.36
CA VAL A 316 14.96 -1.89 14.75
C VAL A 316 13.69 -1.57 15.54
N GLY A 317 13.20 -2.54 16.30
CA GLY A 317 11.93 -2.39 17.00
C GLY A 317 11.37 -3.71 17.51
N ARG A 318 10.22 -3.60 18.17
CA ARG A 318 9.44 -4.72 18.69
C ARG A 318 8.09 -4.72 18.00
N TYR A 319 7.71 -5.84 17.41
CA TYR A 319 6.52 -5.96 16.59
C TYR A 319 5.64 -7.09 17.11
N THR A 320 4.53 -6.72 17.74
CA THR A 320 3.42 -7.65 18.04
C THR A 320 2.72 -8.04 16.73
N LEU A 321 1.81 -9.01 16.78
CA LEU A 321 0.97 -9.39 15.64
C LEU A 321 0.24 -8.17 15.05
N SER A 322 -0.34 -7.33 15.90
CA SER A 322 -1.01 -6.11 15.46
C SER A 322 -0.05 -5.14 14.76
N ALA A 323 1.19 -5.03 15.23
CA ALA A 323 2.18 -4.18 14.59
C ALA A 323 2.62 -4.77 13.24
N LEU A 324 2.89 -6.07 13.16
CA LEU A 324 3.24 -6.77 11.92
C LEU A 324 2.13 -6.64 10.86
N SER A 325 0.88 -6.83 11.27
CA SER A 325 -0.29 -6.64 10.41
C SER A 325 -0.34 -5.22 9.84
N ALA A 326 -0.08 -4.20 10.66
CA ALA A 326 -0.01 -2.82 10.20
C ALA A 326 1.18 -2.54 9.28
N TRP A 327 2.25 -3.32 9.36
CA TRP A 327 3.35 -3.29 8.40
C TRP A 327 3.02 -4.03 7.09
N GLY A 328 1.93 -4.79 7.04
CA GLY A 328 1.48 -5.56 5.88
C GLY A 328 1.92 -7.02 5.89
N ILE A 329 2.41 -7.51 7.04
CA ILE A 329 2.83 -8.90 7.25
C ILE A 329 1.68 -9.66 7.91
N ARG A 330 1.23 -10.75 7.30
CA ARG A 330 0.16 -11.58 7.87
C ARG A 330 0.70 -12.48 8.99
N ASN A 331 -0.19 -12.91 9.87
CA ASN A 331 0.15 -13.93 10.86
C ASN A 331 0.56 -15.21 10.13
N ASP A 332 1.61 -15.87 10.62
CA ASP A 332 1.98 -17.21 10.15
C ASP A 332 2.17 -17.26 8.62
N ASP A 333 2.93 -16.30 8.07
CA ASP A 333 3.06 -16.10 6.60
C ASP A 333 4.48 -15.61 6.21
N ILE A 334 5.49 -15.91 7.05
CA ILE A 334 6.90 -15.59 6.79
C ILE A 334 7.65 -16.88 6.47
N THR A 335 8.25 -16.93 5.28
CA THR A 335 9.00 -18.10 4.80
C THR A 335 10.47 -17.82 4.51
N SER A 336 10.87 -16.57 4.25
CA SER A 336 12.29 -16.22 4.06
C SER A 336 12.60 -14.80 4.54
N LEU A 337 13.89 -14.49 4.73
CA LEU A 337 14.30 -13.19 5.26
C LEU A 337 15.70 -12.75 4.81
N LYS A 338 15.93 -11.43 4.83
CA LYS A 338 17.26 -10.84 4.74
C LYS A 338 17.57 -10.05 5.99
N VAL A 339 18.81 -10.16 6.49
CA VAL A 339 19.27 -9.46 7.69
C VAL A 339 20.54 -8.70 7.38
N SER A 340 20.49 -7.38 7.58
CA SER A 340 21.66 -6.51 7.38
C SER A 340 22.75 -6.83 8.39
N SER A 341 24.01 -6.81 7.94
CA SER A 341 25.17 -7.06 8.81
C SER A 341 25.15 -6.20 10.08
N GLY A 342 25.41 -6.82 11.23
CA GLY A 342 25.39 -6.17 12.55
C GLY A 342 24.01 -6.13 13.22
N TYR A 343 22.99 -6.73 12.62
CA TYR A 343 21.64 -6.83 13.19
C TYR A 343 21.21 -8.29 13.36
N LYS A 344 20.13 -8.47 14.12
CA LYS A 344 19.44 -9.75 14.29
C LYS A 344 17.94 -9.57 14.36
N VAL A 345 17.23 -10.65 14.06
CA VAL A 345 15.80 -10.80 14.35
C VAL A 345 15.58 -12.01 15.24
N VAL A 346 14.73 -11.83 16.26
CA VAL A 346 14.20 -12.92 17.08
C VAL A 346 12.73 -13.07 16.76
N PHE A 347 12.37 -14.19 16.15
CA PHE A 347 10.98 -14.60 15.92
C PHE A 347 10.42 -15.28 17.18
N TYR A 348 9.13 -15.11 17.39
CA TYR A 348 8.33 -15.70 18.46
C TYR A 348 7.11 -16.39 17.84
N ALA A 349 6.84 -17.62 18.28
CA ALA A 349 5.76 -18.44 17.76
C ALA A 349 4.37 -17.97 18.23
N ASP A 350 4.31 -17.16 19.29
CA ASP A 350 3.08 -16.59 19.83
C ASP A 350 3.18 -15.05 19.87
N ASP A 351 2.03 -14.37 20.01
CA ASP A 351 1.98 -12.91 20.11
C ASP A 351 2.62 -12.42 21.43
N ASN A 352 2.91 -11.12 21.48
CA ASN A 352 3.48 -10.42 22.63
C ASN A 352 4.81 -11.01 23.10
N PHE A 353 5.60 -11.53 22.15
CA PHE A 353 6.96 -12.02 22.36
C PHE A 353 7.02 -13.23 23.29
N THR A 354 6.08 -14.17 23.11
CA THR A 354 5.97 -15.40 23.90
C THR A 354 6.11 -16.65 23.02
N GLY A 355 6.12 -17.83 23.63
CA GLY A 355 6.25 -19.10 22.91
C GLY A 355 7.69 -19.46 22.53
N ALA A 356 7.81 -20.41 21.59
CA ALA A 356 9.10 -20.83 21.03
C ALA A 356 9.76 -19.69 20.25
N THR A 357 11.09 -19.69 20.13
CA THR A 357 11.84 -18.63 19.43
C THR A 357 12.84 -19.16 18.40
N LEU A 358 13.12 -18.32 17.39
CA LEU A 358 14.18 -18.52 16.41
C LEU A 358 14.95 -17.21 16.24
N THR A 359 16.28 -17.26 16.30
CA THR A 359 17.13 -16.10 16.08
C THR A 359 17.88 -16.23 14.76
N LYS A 360 17.85 -15.19 13.93
CA LYS A 360 18.61 -15.11 12.68
C LYS A 360 19.46 -13.84 12.65
N THR A 361 20.69 -13.98 12.16
CA THR A 361 21.70 -12.91 12.08
C THR A 361 22.22 -12.69 10.65
N ALA A 362 21.70 -13.45 9.69
CA ALA A 362 22.07 -13.41 8.28
C ALA A 362 20.84 -13.71 7.42
N ASP A 363 20.99 -13.48 6.11
CA ASP A 363 20.00 -13.86 5.12
C ASP A 363 19.67 -15.34 5.20
N ASP A 364 18.40 -15.68 5.03
CA ASP A 364 17.93 -17.03 4.88
C ASP A 364 16.87 -17.14 3.79
N ALA A 365 17.13 -18.01 2.81
CA ALA A 365 16.26 -18.24 1.68
C ALA A 365 15.06 -19.15 2.02
N SER A 366 15.07 -19.84 3.16
CA SER A 366 13.95 -20.66 3.62
C SER A 366 13.97 -20.85 5.14
N LEU A 367 12.82 -20.65 5.78
CA LEU A 367 12.61 -21.02 7.19
C LEU A 367 12.04 -22.45 7.33
N VAL A 368 11.84 -23.15 6.20
CA VAL A 368 11.30 -24.52 6.19
C VAL A 368 12.27 -25.49 6.84
N ASP A 369 13.56 -25.39 6.52
CA ASP A 369 14.62 -26.22 7.10
C ASP A 369 14.96 -25.86 8.54
N ASP A 370 14.55 -24.69 9.01
CA ASP A 370 14.54 -24.33 10.44
C ASP A 370 13.32 -24.88 11.21
N GLY A 371 12.30 -25.41 10.52
CA GLY A 371 11.02 -25.78 11.14
C GLY A 371 10.18 -24.57 11.58
N TRP A 372 10.33 -23.45 10.90
CA TRP A 372 9.75 -22.13 11.21
C TRP A 372 8.95 -21.49 10.07
N ASN A 373 8.71 -22.24 8.99
CA ASN A 373 7.81 -21.83 7.91
C ASN A 373 6.45 -21.44 8.49
N ASP A 374 5.98 -20.22 8.20
CA ASP A 374 4.63 -19.77 8.53
C ASP A 374 4.31 -19.93 10.03
N ARG A 375 5.26 -19.56 10.90
CA ARG A 375 5.13 -19.77 12.35
C ARG A 375 5.28 -18.50 13.19
N ALA A 376 5.85 -17.44 12.64
CA ALA A 376 6.13 -16.24 13.41
C ALA A 376 4.87 -15.38 13.59
N THR A 377 4.49 -15.15 14.85
CA THR A 377 3.36 -14.28 15.23
C THR A 377 3.83 -12.93 15.79
N SER A 378 5.03 -12.88 16.40
CA SER A 378 5.66 -11.62 16.82
C SER A 378 7.19 -11.67 16.67
N LEU A 379 7.85 -10.51 16.61
CA LEU A 379 9.30 -10.46 16.45
C LEU A 379 9.97 -9.23 17.06
N VAL A 380 11.26 -9.35 17.33
CA VAL A 380 12.12 -8.25 17.77
C VAL A 380 13.31 -8.12 16.83
N VAL A 381 13.51 -6.91 16.30
CA VAL A 381 14.69 -6.54 15.51
C VAL A 381 15.60 -5.68 16.37
N SER A 382 16.89 -6.03 16.46
CA SER A 382 17.88 -5.27 17.23
C SER A 382 19.27 -5.35 16.59
N ALA A 383 20.22 -4.55 17.07
CA ALA A 383 21.63 -4.81 16.82
C ALA A 383 22.01 -6.21 17.35
N ASN A 384 22.93 -6.89 16.66
CA ASN A 384 23.38 -8.24 17.00
C ASN A 384 24.19 -8.26 18.29
#